data_AF-A0A7W2EKU3-F1
#
_entry.id   AF-A0A7W2EKU3-F1
#
_cell.length_a   1.000
_cell.length_b   1.000
_cell.length_c   1.000
_cell.angle_alpha   90.00
_cell.angle_beta   90.00
_cell.angle_gamma   90.00
#
_symmetry.space_group_name_H-M   'P 1'
#
loop_
_entity.id
_entity.type
_entity.pdbx_description
1 polymer ?
#
loop_
_entity_poly.entity_id
_entity_poly.type
_entity_poly.pdbx_seq_one_letter_code
_entity_poly.pdbx_strand_id
1 'polypeptide(L)'
;MPTSPICIDTGLRRSLGKPELYFRFLRIFLDDQKDVCRQITAALNNDLPTAIVLAHGLVSRAGLVGAIALSELASTLEEALRDAALERAMTLALALTEEHARVIDTIGAHLAQQAITSRPGDLYE
;
A
#
# COMPACT_ATOMS: atom_id res chain seq x y z
N MET A 1 -10.83 18.48 0.58
CA MET A 1 -9.71 18.35 -0.39
C MET A 1 -9.46 16.86 -0.58
N PRO A 2 -9.19 16.34 -1.79
CA PRO A 2 -8.87 14.94 -1.91
C PRO A 2 -7.53 14.72 -1.21
N THR A 3 -7.55 14.11 -0.03
CA THR A 3 -6.35 13.63 0.64
C THR A 3 -5.82 12.50 -0.21
N SER A 4 -4.75 12.75 -0.95
CA SER A 4 -4.07 11.70 -1.71
C SER A 4 -3.85 10.49 -0.80
N PRO A 5 -4.18 9.26 -1.24
CA PRO A 5 -4.09 8.06 -0.40
C PRO A 5 -2.64 7.73 0.02
N ILE A 6 -1.66 8.31 -0.67
CA ILE A 6 -0.25 8.32 -0.28
C ILE A 6 0.22 9.74 0.04
N CYS A 7 0.99 9.89 1.13
CA CYS A 7 1.66 11.14 1.45
C CYS A 7 3.12 11.12 0.95
N ILE A 8 3.36 11.86 -0.14
CA ILE A 8 4.68 11.94 -0.79
C ILE A 8 5.74 12.56 0.13
N ASP A 9 5.39 13.60 0.91
CA ASP A 9 6.30 14.25 1.85
C ASP A 9 6.80 13.26 2.92
N THR A 10 5.89 12.46 3.48
CA THR A 10 6.22 11.40 4.44
C THR A 10 7.12 10.33 3.81
N GLY A 11 6.81 9.90 2.58
CA GLY A 11 7.61 8.91 1.85
C GLY A 11 9.02 9.40 1.50
N LEU A 12 9.15 10.67 1.12
CA LEU A 12 10.42 11.30 0.77
C LEU A 12 11.31 11.52 2.00
N ARG A 13 10.73 11.95 3.14
CA ARG A 13 11.44 12.04 4.43
C ARG A 13 12.02 10.69 4.84
N ARG A 14 11.26 9.60 4.68
CA ARG A 14 11.70 8.23 4.97
C ARG A 14 12.79 7.72 4.01
N SER A 15 12.88 8.31 2.82
CA SER A 15 13.90 7.99 1.81
C SER A 15 15.15 8.87 1.92
N LEU A 16 15.41 9.47 3.09
CA LEU A 16 16.53 10.39 3.34
C LEU A 16 16.56 11.58 2.37
N GLY A 17 15.40 12.01 1.86
CA GLY A 17 15.29 13.09 0.88
C GLY A 17 15.68 12.70 -0.56
N LYS A 18 15.93 11.42 -0.85
CA LYS A 18 16.32 10.94 -2.19
C LYS A 18 15.09 10.44 -2.97
N PRO A 19 14.60 11.19 -3.96
CA PRO A 19 13.40 10.82 -4.71
C PRO A 19 13.55 9.50 -5.47
N GLU A 20 14.73 9.20 -6.00
CA GLU A 20 15.01 7.94 -6.72
C GLU A 20 14.83 6.69 -5.85
N LEU A 21 15.25 6.76 -4.58
CA LEU A 21 15.04 5.66 -3.63
C LEU A 21 13.56 5.50 -3.30
N TYR A 22 12.83 6.61 -3.16
CA TYR A 22 11.40 6.58 -2.93
C TYR A 22 10.66 5.91 -4.09
N PHE A 23 10.95 6.29 -5.34
CA PHE A 23 10.35 5.65 -6.52
C PHE A 23 10.70 4.17 -6.66
N ARG A 24 11.91 3.77 -6.22
CA ARG A 24 12.28 2.34 -6.15
C ARG A 24 11.41 1.60 -5.13
N PHE A 25 11.15 2.18 -3.96
CA PHE A 25 10.24 1.57 -2.97
C PHE A 25 8.81 1.49 -3.48
N LEU A 26 8.33 2.51 -4.20
CA LEU A 26 7.01 2.49 -4.83
C LEU A 26 6.87 1.37 -5.86
N ARG A 27 7.89 1.13 -6.68
CA ARG A 27 7.91 0.00 -7.64
C ARG A 27 7.90 -1.35 -6.94
N ILE A 28 8.76 -1.53 -5.93
CA ILE A 28 8.80 -2.77 -5.14
C ILE A 28 7.45 -3.02 -4.49
N PHE A 29 6.80 -1.98 -3.94
CA PHE A 29 5.48 -2.09 -3.35
C PHE A 29 4.43 -2.58 -4.36
N LEU A 30 4.38 -2.02 -5.57
CA LEU A 30 3.47 -2.48 -6.63
C LEU A 30 3.65 -3.96 -6.96
N ASP A 31 4.90 -4.40 -7.12
CA ASP A 31 5.20 -5.79 -7.50
C ASP A 31 4.89 -6.77 -6.37
N ASP A 32 5.29 -6.44 -5.14
CA ASP A 32 5.17 -7.32 -3.97
C ASP A 32 3.75 -7.35 -3.38
N GLN A 33 2.97 -6.27 -3.50
CA GLN A 33 1.70 -6.13 -2.77
C GLN A 33 0.46 -6.28 -3.63
N LYS A 34 0.57 -6.36 -4.96
CA LYS A 34 -0.60 -6.50 -5.86
C LYS A 34 -1.60 -7.58 -5.43
N ASP A 35 -1.12 -8.70 -4.92
CA ASP A 35 -1.94 -9.87 -4.56
C ASP A 35 -2.21 -9.98 -3.04
N VAL A 36 -1.67 -9.09 -2.21
CA VAL A 36 -1.70 -9.24 -0.75
C VAL A 36 -3.12 -9.23 -0.20
N CYS A 37 -3.99 -8.33 -0.68
CA CYS A 37 -5.39 -8.29 -0.25
C CYS A 37 -6.15 -9.55 -0.65
N ARG A 38 -5.86 -10.11 -1.83
CA ARG A 38 -6.45 -11.38 -2.28
C ARG A 38 -6.00 -12.54 -1.39
N GLN A 39 -4.72 -12.58 -1.00
CA GLN A 39 -4.19 -13.58 -0.08
C GLN A 39 -4.80 -13.46 1.31
N ILE A 40 -4.97 -12.23 1.83
CA ILE A 40 -5.65 -11.96 3.10
C ILE A 40 -7.08 -12.49 3.04
N THR A 41 -7.88 -12.14 2.03
CA THR A 41 -9.27 -12.61 1.90
C THR A 41 -9.36 -14.14 1.78
N ALA A 42 -8.42 -14.79 1.08
CA ALA A 42 -8.38 -16.25 1.00
C ALA A 42 -8.02 -16.90 2.35
N ALA A 43 -7.06 -16.32 3.07
CA ALA A 43 -6.63 -16.78 4.39
C ALA A 43 -7.71 -16.58 5.46
N LEU A 44 -8.52 -15.52 5.38
CA LEU A 44 -9.64 -15.28 6.30
C LEU A 44 -10.62 -16.46 6.39
N ASN A 45 -10.77 -17.22 5.29
CA ASN A 45 -11.71 -18.34 5.22
C ASN A 45 -11.06 -19.70 5.55
N ASN A 46 -9.73 -19.81 5.56
CA ASN A 46 -9.03 -21.09 5.60
C ASN A 46 -7.92 -21.18 6.67
N ASP A 47 -7.25 -20.07 6.96
CA ASP A 47 -6.07 -19.99 7.82
C ASP A 47 -5.96 -18.59 8.47
N LEU A 48 -6.66 -18.41 9.59
CA LEU A 48 -6.64 -17.17 10.37
C LEU A 48 -5.23 -16.75 10.81
N PRO A 49 -4.35 -17.64 11.29
CA PRO A 49 -2.94 -17.30 11.56
C PRO A 49 -2.24 -16.66 10.38
N THR A 50 -2.38 -17.22 9.18
CA THR A 50 -1.79 -16.63 7.97
C THR A 50 -2.39 -15.26 7.64
N ALA A 51 -3.71 -15.09 7.81
CA ALA A 51 -4.37 -13.79 7.61
C ALA A 51 -3.80 -12.69 8.52
N ILE A 52 -3.53 -13.02 9.79
CA ILE A 52 -2.93 -12.09 10.77
C ILE A 52 -1.52 -11.68 10.33
N VAL A 53 -0.68 -12.64 9.94
CA VAL A 53 0.70 -12.36 9.49
C VAL A 53 0.71 -11.47 8.24
N LEU A 54 -0.18 -11.74 7.29
CA LEU A 54 -0.32 -10.93 6.07
C LEU A 54 -0.80 -9.51 6.39
N ALA A 55 -1.80 -9.36 7.26
CA ALA A 55 -2.27 -8.05 7.70
C ALA A 55 -1.16 -7.25 8.39
N HIS A 56 -0.42 -7.88 9.32
CA HIS A 56 0.72 -7.27 10.00
C HIS A 56 1.81 -6.81 9.02
N GLY A 57 2.14 -7.65 8.04
CA GLY A 57 3.09 -7.29 6.99
C GLY A 57 2.63 -6.09 6.16
N LEU A 58 1.34 -6.02 5.86
CA LEU A 58 0.74 -4.90 5.12
C LEU A 58 0.79 -3.58 5.89
N VAL A 59 0.62 -3.59 7.22
CA VAL A 59 0.80 -2.39 8.07
C VAL A 59 2.16 -1.75 7.82
N SER A 60 3.23 -2.56 7.95
CA SER A 60 4.60 -2.08 7.81
C SER A 60 4.90 -1.57 6.40
N ARG A 61 4.45 -2.32 5.38
CA ARG A 61 4.70 -2.00 3.96
C ARG A 61 3.92 -0.76 3.51
N ALA A 62 2.66 -0.63 3.90
CA ALA A 62 1.84 0.54 3.61
C ALA A 62 2.41 1.80 4.31
N GLY A 63 2.84 1.65 5.56
CA GLY A 63 3.54 2.71 6.28
C GLY A 63 4.79 3.19 5.55
N LEU A 64 5.62 2.29 5.02
CA LEU A 64 6.86 2.64 4.31
C LEU A 64 6.63 3.60 3.14
N VAL A 65 5.59 3.36 2.34
CA VAL A 65 5.26 4.18 1.16
C VAL A 65 4.44 5.43 1.49
N GLY A 66 4.03 5.60 2.75
CA GLY A 66 3.21 6.71 3.21
C GLY A 66 1.70 6.52 2.99
N ALA A 67 1.24 5.28 2.78
CA ALA A 67 -0.17 4.92 2.66
C ALA A 67 -0.79 4.74 4.05
N ILE A 68 -0.98 5.85 4.76
CA ILE A 68 -1.37 5.83 6.19
C ILE A 68 -2.76 5.21 6.39
N ALA A 69 -3.75 5.58 5.58
CA ALA A 69 -5.10 5.01 5.67
C ALA A 69 -5.10 3.48 5.46
N LEU A 70 -4.32 2.99 4.50
CA LEU A 70 -4.15 1.56 4.25
C LEU A 70 -3.47 0.86 5.44
N SER A 71 -2.45 1.48 6.03
CA SER A 71 -1.76 0.98 7.21
C SER A 71 -2.69 0.88 8.43
N GLU A 72 -3.54 1.88 8.65
CA GLU A 72 -4.51 1.89 9.76
C GLU A 72 -5.60 0.83 9.57
N LEU A 73 -6.11 0.66 8.35
CA LEU A 73 -7.06 -0.40 8.01
C LEU A 73 -6.45 -1.79 8.24
N ALA A 74 -5.19 -2.00 7.83
CA ALA A 74 -4.49 -3.26 8.05
C ALA A 74 -4.29 -3.55 9.55
N SER A 75 -3.97 -2.53 10.35
CA SER A 75 -3.82 -2.67 11.81
C SER A 75 -5.15 -3.03 12.46
N THR A 76 -6.22 -2.35 12.07
CA THR A 76 -7.57 -2.62 12.60
C THR A 76 -8.05 -4.02 12.20
N LEU A 77 -7.71 -4.48 10.99
CA LEU A 77 -8.00 -5.84 10.55
C LEU A 77 -7.21 -6.88 11.38
N GLU A 78 -5.93 -6.64 11.62
CA GLU A 78 -5.07 -7.49 12.45
C GLU A 78 -5.67 -7.66 13.86
N GLU A 79 -6.08 -6.55 14.49
CA GLU A 79 -6.74 -6.56 15.80
C GLU A 79 -8.06 -7.36 15.77
N ALA A 80 -8.94 -7.10 14.80
CA ALA A 80 -10.20 -7.81 14.67
C ALA A 80 -9.99 -9.32 14.48
N LEU A 81 -8.92 -9.74 13.80
CA LEU A 81 -8.58 -11.14 13.64
C LEU A 81 -8.06 -11.78 14.92
N ARG A 82 -7.23 -11.06 15.70
CA ARG A 82 -6.76 -11.51 17.01
C ARG A 82 -7.89 -11.65 18.02
N ASP A 83 -8.90 -10.78 17.93
CA ASP A 83 -10.10 -10.80 18.77
C ASP A 83 -11.16 -11.81 18.29
N ALA A 84 -10.88 -12.59 17.24
CA ALA A 84 -11.81 -13.53 16.60
C ALA A 84 -13.13 -12.88 16.13
N ALA A 85 -13.14 -11.57 15.87
CA ALA A 85 -14.29 -10.81 15.41
C ALA A 85 -14.46 -10.94 13.88
N LEU A 86 -14.80 -12.14 13.40
CA LEU A 86 -14.76 -12.50 11.97
C LEU A 86 -15.64 -11.61 11.07
N GLU A 87 -16.87 -11.28 11.49
CA GLU A 87 -17.75 -10.39 10.70
C GLU A 87 -17.14 -8.99 10.51
N ARG A 88 -16.54 -8.46 11.58
CA ARG A 88 -15.83 -7.18 11.54
C ARG A 88 -14.59 -7.29 10.65
N ALA A 89 -13.83 -8.38 10.76
CA ALA A 89 -12.66 -8.63 9.93
C ALA A 89 -13.02 -8.74 8.44
N MET A 90 -14.15 -9.38 8.09
CA MET A 90 -14.62 -9.44 6.69
C MET A 90 -14.97 -8.05 6.14
N THR A 91 -15.65 -7.22 6.95
CA THR A 91 -15.99 -5.84 6.58
C THR A 91 -14.73 -5.01 6.38
N LEU A 92 -13.76 -5.13 7.29
CA LEU A 92 -12.48 -4.44 7.22
C LEU A 92 -11.64 -4.91 6.01
N ALA A 93 -11.68 -6.19 5.66
CA ALA A 93 -10.96 -6.73 4.51
C ALA A 93 -11.52 -6.20 3.18
N LEU A 94 -12.82 -5.94 3.08
CA LEU A 94 -13.41 -5.30 1.92
C LEU A 94 -12.93 -3.85 1.79
N ALA A 95 -13.03 -3.07 2.88
CA ALA A 95 -12.54 -1.68 2.91
C ALA A 95 -11.02 -1.59 2.63
N LEU A 96 -10.24 -2.52 3.18
CA LEU A 96 -8.80 -2.66 2.92
C LEU A 96 -8.52 -2.89 1.43
N THR A 97 -9.31 -3.75 0.77
CA THR A 97 -9.14 -4.07 -0.65
C THR A 97 -9.42 -2.86 -1.54
N GLU A 98 -10.46 -2.09 -1.24
CA GLU A 98 -10.77 -0.85 -1.96
C GLU A 98 -9.66 0.20 -1.78
N GLU A 99 -9.18 0.38 -0.55
CA GLU A 99 -8.12 1.34 -0.27
C GLU A 99 -6.79 0.91 -0.90
N HIS A 100 -6.49 -0.38 -0.88
CA HIS A 100 -5.32 -0.93 -1.55
C HIS A 100 -5.37 -0.64 -3.06
N ALA A 101 -6.52 -0.83 -3.71
CA ALA A 101 -6.67 -0.49 -5.13
C ALA A 101 -6.43 1.00 -5.40
N ARG A 102 -6.95 1.90 -4.55
CA ARG A 102 -6.69 3.34 -4.66
C ARG A 102 -5.22 3.69 -4.49
N VAL A 103 -4.52 3.04 -3.56
CA VAL A 103 -3.07 3.22 -3.36
C VAL A 103 -2.29 2.74 -4.58
N ILE A 104 -2.57 1.54 -5.08
CA ILE A 104 -1.91 0.96 -6.27
C ILE A 104 -2.09 1.88 -7.48
N ASP A 105 -3.31 2.35 -7.75
CA ASP A 105 -3.61 3.25 -8.88
C ASP A 105 -2.86 4.58 -8.74
N THR A 106 -2.88 5.17 -7.53
CA THR A 106 -2.18 6.43 -7.26
C THR A 106 -0.67 6.29 -7.44
N ILE A 107 -0.07 5.19 -6.96
CA ILE A 107 1.36 4.91 -7.14
C ILE A 107 1.68 4.72 -8.63
N GLY A 108 0.86 3.96 -9.35
CA GLY A 108 1.00 3.75 -10.79
C GLY A 108 0.98 5.07 -11.58
N ALA A 109 0.02 5.94 -11.28
CA ALA A 109 -0.08 7.27 -11.88
C ALA A 109 1.16 8.14 -11.61
N HIS A 110 1.67 8.14 -10.36
CA HIS A 110 2.87 8.90 -10.01
C HIS A 110 4.12 8.39 -10.75
N LEU A 111 4.30 7.07 -10.86
CA LEU A 111 5.42 6.49 -11.59
C LEU A 111 5.34 6.77 -13.08
N ALA A 112 4.14 6.74 -13.66
CA ALA A 112 3.93 7.12 -15.06
C ALA A 112 4.27 8.60 -15.31
N GLN A 113 3.84 9.50 -14.42
CA GLN A 113 4.14 10.93 -14.50
C GLN A 113 5.65 11.19 -14.37
N GLN A 114 6.33 10.49 -13.47
CA GLN A 114 7.78 10.57 -13.32
C GLN A 114 8.51 10.09 -14.58
N ALA A 115 8.08 8.99 -15.19
CA ALA A 115 8.68 8.50 -16.45
C ALA A 115 8.54 9.51 -17.60
N ILE A 116 7.46 10.29 -17.64
CA ILE A 116 7.25 11.35 -18.63
C ILE A 116 8.19 12.53 -18.37
N THR A 117 8.32 12.98 -17.12
CA THR A 117 9.20 14.11 -16.74
C THR A 117 10.69 13.76 -16.78
N SER A 118 11.05 12.48 -16.56
CA SER A 118 12.43 11.99 -16.62
C SER A 118 12.90 11.62 -18.02
N ARG A 119 12.04 11.69 -19.07
CA ARG A 119 12.53 11.64 -20.45
C ARG A 119 13.30 12.93 -20.72
N PRO A 120 14.62 12.87 -20.95
CA PRO A 120 15.30 14.00 -21.55
C PRO A 120 14.74 14.12 -22.97
N GLY A 121 13.91 15.13 -23.18
CA GLY A 121 13.77 15.69 -24.52
C GLY A 121 15.16 16.19 -24.89
N ASP A 122 15.88 15.35 -25.65
CA ASP A 122 16.62 15.73 -26.82
C ASP A 122 16.88 17.25 -26.92
N LEU A 123 17.93 17.65 -26.22
CA LEU A 123 18.87 18.65 -26.68
C LEU A 123 19.35 18.21 -28.07
N TYR A 124 18.58 18.52 -29.10
CA TYR A 124 19.07 18.67 -30.46
C TYR A 124 18.47 19.98 -30.99
N GLU A 125 19.25 21.04 -30.79
CA GLU A 125 19.35 22.15 -31.75
C GLU A 125 19.60 21.63 -33.17
#